data_AF-A0A1Q8BJG3-F1
#
_entry.id   AF-A0A1Q8BJG3-F1
#
_cell.length_a   1.000
_cell.length_b   1.000
_cell.length_c   1.000
_cell.angle_alpha   90.00
_cell.angle_beta   90.00
_cell.angle_gamma   90.00
#
_symmetry.space_group_name_H-M   'P 1'
#
loop_
_entity.id
_entity.type
_entity.pdbx_description
1 polymer ?
#
loop_
_entity_poly.entity_id
_entity_poly.type
_entity_poly.pdbx_seq_one_letter_code
_entity_poly.pdbx_strand_id
1 'polypeptide(L)'
;MHDGRTFISDGAIALDVESVKPADRPKPGLPEASSNIIEGYLNAQLPDECALSKLTRRGEAYAAPNGVTLNPTYIEYLRRTLPESRVRLRMKGLTEPVVILLDGKPIGLLMPMRSVNP
;
A
#
# COMPACT_ATOMS: atom_id res chain seq x y z
N MET A 1 -3.37 -26.02 -36.32
CA MET A 1 -2.33 -25.52 -35.39
C MET A 1 -2.73 -24.12 -34.97
N HIS A 2 -3.10 -23.91 -33.70
CA HIS A 2 -3.25 -22.58 -33.12
C HIS A 2 -1.92 -22.24 -32.44
N ASP A 3 -1.28 -21.13 -32.78
CA ASP A 3 0.05 -20.76 -32.30
C ASP A 3 0.05 -20.06 -30.93
N GLY A 4 -1.07 -20.12 -30.19
CA GLY A 4 -1.19 -19.55 -28.85
C GLY A 4 -1.32 -18.02 -28.79
N ARG A 5 -1.28 -17.33 -29.93
CA ARG A 5 -1.43 -15.87 -30.00
C ARG A 5 -2.89 -15.45 -29.91
N THR A 6 -3.14 -14.38 -29.17
CA THR A 6 -4.47 -13.79 -28.98
C THR A 6 -4.42 -12.31 -29.29
N PHE A 7 -5.27 -11.87 -30.20
CA PHE A 7 -5.48 -10.44 -30.45
C PHE A 7 -6.35 -9.84 -29.36
N ILE A 8 -5.80 -8.83 -28.68
CA ILE A 8 -6.53 -8.03 -27.69
C ILE A 8 -6.60 -6.61 -28.22
N SER A 9 -7.81 -6.04 -28.24
CA SER A 9 -8.03 -4.65 -28.62
C SER A 9 -9.02 -3.97 -27.69
N ASP A 10 -8.73 -2.72 -27.34
CA ASP A 10 -9.62 -1.84 -26.57
C ASP A 10 -10.36 -0.81 -27.45
N GLY A 11 -10.25 -0.95 -28.79
CA GLY A 11 -10.84 -0.05 -29.77
C GLY A 11 -9.98 1.15 -30.17
N ALA A 12 -8.85 1.42 -29.49
CA ALA A 12 -7.87 2.44 -29.88
C ALA A 12 -6.51 1.83 -30.25
N ILE A 13 -6.17 0.70 -29.64
CA ILE A 13 -4.92 -0.03 -29.89
C ILE A 13 -5.25 -1.52 -30.08
N ALA A 14 -4.50 -2.19 -30.96
CA ALA A 14 -4.54 -3.64 -31.12
C ALA A 14 -3.14 -4.21 -30.84
N LEU A 15 -3.06 -5.18 -29.93
CA LEU A 15 -1.84 -5.85 -29.53
C LEU A 15 -1.97 -7.35 -29.82
N ASP A 16 -0.97 -7.89 -30.51
CA ASP A 16 -0.78 -9.32 -30.68
C ASP A 16 0.11 -9.82 -29.54
N VAL A 17 -0.43 -10.67 -28.67
CA VAL A 17 0.28 -11.18 -27.50
C VAL A 17 0.18 -12.70 -27.44
N GLU A 18 1.33 -13.34 -27.21
CA GLU A 18 1.42 -14.75 -26.88
C GLU A 18 1.15 -14.91 -25.37
N SER A 19 0.01 -15.52 -25.03
CA SER A 19 -0.40 -15.68 -23.64
C SER A 19 0.34 -16.87 -23.01
N VAL A 20 1.45 -16.58 -22.32
CA VAL A 20 2.10 -17.59 -21.48
C VAL A 20 1.24 -17.79 -20.24
N LYS A 21 0.51 -18.92 -20.15
CA LYS A 21 -0.10 -19.34 -18.90
C LYS A 21 1.03 -19.59 -17.89
N PRO A 22 1.04 -18.90 -16.73
CA PRO A 22 2.00 -19.19 -15.69
C PRO A 22 1.93 -20.67 -15.34
N ALA A 23 3.08 -21.36 -15.30
CA ALA A 23 3.14 -22.78 -14.98
C ALA A 23 2.50 -23.09 -13.62
N ASP A 24 2.60 -22.13 -12.69
CA ASP A 24 1.97 -22.16 -11.40
C ASP A 24 0.97 -21.02 -11.25
N ARG A 25 -0.26 -21.36 -10.88
CA ARG A 25 -1.17 -20.35 -10.30
C ARG A 25 -0.56 -19.86 -8.99
N PRO A 26 -0.60 -18.55 -8.68
CA PRO A 26 -0.22 -18.07 -7.37
C PRO A 26 -1.00 -18.87 -6.32
N LYS A 27 -0.29 -19.49 -5.37
CA LYS A 27 -0.94 -20.27 -4.31
C LYS A 27 -1.88 -19.32 -3.54
N PRO A 28 -3.13 -19.74 -3.27
CA PRO A 28 -4.04 -18.94 -2.48
C PRO A 28 -3.50 -18.84 -1.04
N GLY A 29 -3.13 -17.64 -0.63
CA GLY A 29 -2.59 -17.37 0.70
C GLY A 29 -1.17 -16.82 0.64
N LEU A 30 -0.89 -15.87 1.53
CA LEU A 30 0.47 -15.41 1.75
C LEU A 30 1.30 -16.55 2.38
N PRO A 31 2.61 -16.63 2.10
CA PRO A 31 3.50 -17.50 2.85
C PRO A 31 3.33 -17.27 4.35
N GLU A 32 3.36 -18.33 5.16
CA GLU A 32 3.12 -18.27 6.61
C GLU A 32 3.99 -17.21 7.30
N ALA A 33 5.26 -17.12 6.91
CA ALA A 33 6.18 -16.08 7.37
C ALA A 33 5.65 -14.66 7.14
N SER A 34 5.02 -14.40 5.98
CA SER A 34 4.42 -13.10 5.65
C SER A 34 3.14 -12.84 6.43
N SER A 35 2.33 -13.87 6.69
CA SER A 35 1.11 -13.76 7.52
C SER A 35 1.46 -13.35 8.94
N ASN A 36 2.43 -14.02 9.56
CA ASN A 36 2.88 -13.75 10.92
C ASN A 36 3.45 -12.34 11.07
N ILE A 37 4.17 -11.84 10.06
CA ILE A 37 4.69 -10.47 10.05
C ILE A 37 3.54 -9.45 10.01
N ILE A 38 2.57 -9.64 9.12
CA ILE A 38 1.42 -8.73 8.99
C ILE A 38 0.60 -8.70 10.27
N GLU A 39 0.23 -9.87 10.80
CA GLU A 39 -0.50 -9.98 12.06
C GLU A 39 0.26 -9.35 13.23
N GLY A 40 1.59 -9.53 13.27
CA GLY A 40 2.46 -8.89 14.25
C GLY A 40 2.34 -7.36 14.21
N TYR A 41 2.38 -6.76 13.02
CA TYR A 41 2.25 -5.30 12.89
C TYR A 41 0.84 -4.79 13.19
N LEU A 42 -0.21 -5.49 12.76
CA LEU A 42 -1.60 -5.08 13.02
C LEU A 42 -1.91 -5.03 14.52
N ASN A 43 -1.31 -5.92 15.31
CA ASN A 43 -1.50 -5.98 16.75
C ASN A 43 -0.45 -5.17 17.54
N ALA A 44 0.56 -4.60 16.88
CA ALA A 44 1.64 -3.91 17.56
C ALA A 44 1.19 -2.57 18.17
N GLN A 45 1.66 -2.31 19.40
CA GLN A 45 1.74 -0.96 19.95
C GLN A 45 3.04 -0.33 19.44
N LEU A 46 2.93 0.65 18.53
CA LEU A 46 4.06 1.41 18.02
C LEU A 46 4.08 2.79 18.69
N PRO A 47 5.27 3.41 18.85
CA PRO A 47 5.44 4.58 19.70
C PRO A 47 4.77 5.84 19.15
N ASP A 48 4.64 5.97 17.83
CA ASP A 48 4.08 7.16 17.19
C ASP A 48 2.69 6.89 16.63
N GLU A 49 1.76 7.80 16.89
CA GLU A 49 0.45 7.82 16.28
C GLU A 49 0.07 9.26 15.89
N CYS A 50 -0.39 9.46 14.66
CA CYS A 50 -0.85 10.76 14.19
C CYS A 50 -2.17 10.68 13.42
N ALA A 51 -2.93 11.77 13.40
CA ALA A 51 -4.11 11.87 12.55
C ALA A 51 -3.74 12.05 11.08
N LEU A 52 -4.59 11.57 10.18
CA LEU A 52 -4.42 11.76 8.74
C LEU A 52 -4.33 13.26 8.33
N SER A 53 -4.98 14.13 9.09
CA SER A 53 -4.92 15.60 8.92
C SER A 53 -3.60 16.25 9.35
N LYS A 54 -2.76 15.53 10.10
CA LYS A 54 -1.43 16.01 10.49
C LYS A 54 -0.37 15.75 9.43
N LEU A 55 -0.71 15.01 8.37
CA LEU A 55 0.18 14.81 7.24
C LEU A 55 0.36 16.09 6.44
N THR A 56 1.62 16.47 6.20
CA THR A 56 1.96 17.65 5.41
C THR A 56 2.46 17.23 4.04
N ARG A 57 1.95 17.84 2.97
CA ARG A 57 2.46 17.57 1.63
C ARG A 57 3.85 18.20 1.46
N ARG A 58 4.82 17.41 0.98
CA ARG A 58 6.19 17.82 0.67
C ARG A 58 6.57 17.31 -0.72
N GLY A 59 6.38 18.15 -1.73
CA GLY A 59 6.57 17.76 -3.13
C GLY A 59 5.64 16.61 -3.53
N GLU A 60 6.25 15.50 -3.96
CA GLU A 60 5.58 14.28 -4.43
C GLU A 60 5.26 13.27 -3.31
N ALA A 61 5.37 13.65 -2.04
CA ALA A 61 5.06 12.79 -0.90
C ALA A 61 4.28 13.52 0.20
N TYR A 62 3.64 12.75 1.08
CA TYR A 62 3.16 13.26 2.37
C TYR A 62 4.16 12.90 3.47
N ALA A 63 4.44 13.84 4.36
CA ALA A 63 5.29 13.62 5.52
C ALA A 63 4.46 13.60 6.80
N ALA A 64 4.65 12.56 7.61
CA ALA A 64 4.19 12.52 8.98
C ALA A 64 5.09 13.39 9.89
N PRO A 65 4.61 13.78 11.09
CA PRO A 65 5.40 14.61 12.02
C PRO A 65 6.77 14.02 12.41
N ASN A 66 6.89 12.69 12.44
CA ASN A 66 8.14 11.99 12.72
C ASN A 66 9.04 11.80 11.48
N GLY A 67 8.68 12.42 10.34
CA GLY A 67 9.48 12.39 9.12
C GLY A 67 9.22 11.21 8.19
N VAL A 68 8.35 10.25 8.56
CA VAL A 68 7.96 9.15 7.66
C VAL A 68 7.27 9.71 6.42
N THR A 69 7.76 9.32 5.23
CA THR A 69 7.22 9.75 3.94
C THR A 69 6.27 8.71 3.37
N LEU A 70 5.12 9.15 2.87
CA LEU A 70 3.99 8.33 2.46
C LEU A 70 3.57 8.66 1.02
N ASN A 71 3.18 7.63 0.28
CA ASN A 71 2.79 7.77 -1.12
C ASN A 71 1.49 8.58 -1.25
N PRO A 72 1.47 9.65 -2.07
CA PRO A 72 0.31 10.52 -2.20
C PRO A 72 -0.92 9.78 -2.68
N THR A 73 -0.79 8.82 -3.59
CA THR A 73 -1.92 8.05 -4.11
C THR A 73 -2.68 7.33 -3.00
N TYR A 74 -1.98 6.71 -2.05
CA TYR A 74 -2.62 6.01 -0.93
C TYR A 74 -3.26 7.00 0.05
N ILE A 75 -2.58 8.10 0.36
CA ILE A 75 -3.13 9.11 1.30
C ILE A 75 -4.37 9.78 0.72
N GLU A 76 -4.35 10.15 -0.56
CA GLU A 76 -5.50 10.73 -1.24
C GLU A 76 -6.66 9.73 -1.31
N TYR A 77 -6.39 8.46 -1.59
CA TYR A 77 -7.41 7.41 -1.54
C TYR A 77 -8.04 7.28 -0.16
N LEU A 78 -7.25 7.27 0.92
CA LEU A 78 -7.75 7.19 2.29
C LEU A 78 -8.62 8.39 2.64
N ARG A 79 -8.20 9.62 2.27
CA ARG A 79 -8.97 10.85 2.52
C ARG A 79 -10.30 10.88 1.78
N ARG A 80 -10.36 10.29 0.58
CA ARG A 80 -11.61 10.20 -0.21
C ARG A 80 -12.56 9.12 0.30
N THR A 81 -12.01 8.05 0.88
CA THR A 81 -12.79 6.84 1.21
C THR A 81 -13.23 6.82 2.67
N LEU A 82 -12.42 7.38 3.58
CA LEU A 82 -12.62 7.27 5.01
C LEU A 82 -12.76 8.65 5.66
N PRO A 83 -13.57 8.78 6.74
CA PRO A 83 -13.69 10.04 7.46
C PRO A 83 -12.36 10.40 8.13
N GLU A 84 -11.72 11.49 7.69
CA GLU A 84 -10.37 11.88 8.13
C GLU A 84 -10.23 12.01 9.66
N SER A 85 -11.30 12.43 10.35
CA SER A 85 -11.32 12.56 11.82
C SER A 85 -11.21 11.24 12.57
N ARG A 86 -11.55 10.12 11.92
CA ARG A 86 -11.56 8.76 12.51
C ARG A 86 -10.31 7.96 12.17
N VAL A 87 -9.52 8.43 11.21
CA VAL A 87 -8.33 7.73 10.72
C VAL A 87 -7.08 8.17 11.49
N ARG A 88 -6.35 7.18 12.01
CA ARG A 88 -5.04 7.36 12.63
C ARG A 88 -3.99 6.52 11.91
N LEU A 89 -2.76 7.00 11.90
CA LEU A 89 -1.60 6.32 11.35
C LEU A 89 -0.62 6.06 12.47
N ARG A 90 -0.35 4.78 12.72
CA ARG A 90 0.55 4.32 13.76
C ARG A 90 1.84 3.80 13.15
N MET A 91 2.98 4.22 13.68
CA MET A 91 4.30 4.06 13.05
C MET A 91 5.43 4.01 14.08
N LYS A 92 6.61 3.59 13.63
CA LYS A 92 7.81 3.45 14.47
C LYS A 92 9.07 4.06 13.85
N GLY A 93 9.21 4.00 12.53
CA GLY A 93 10.38 4.53 11.84
C GLY A 93 10.22 4.53 10.32
N LEU A 94 11.27 4.97 9.64
CA LEU A 94 11.24 5.35 8.22
C LEU A 94 11.13 4.17 7.24
N THR A 95 11.41 2.96 7.71
CA THR A 95 11.44 1.75 6.87
C THR A 95 10.41 0.70 7.31
N GLU A 96 9.77 0.90 8.46
CA GLU A 96 8.79 -0.02 9.02
C GLU A 96 7.38 0.27 8.49
N PRO A 97 6.53 -0.76 8.31
CA PRO A 97 5.13 -0.58 7.93
C PRO A 97 4.39 0.41 8.83
N VAL A 98 3.51 1.20 8.21
CA VAL A 98 2.59 2.09 8.92
C VAL A 98 1.23 1.41 9.00
N VAL A 99 0.69 1.32 10.22
CA VAL A 99 -0.62 0.75 10.51
C VAL A 99 -1.69 1.83 10.34
N ILE A 100 -2.71 1.50 9.55
CA ILE A 100 -3.88 2.33 9.35
C ILE A 100 -4.93 1.90 10.37
N LEU A 101 -5.38 2.84 11.20
CA LEU A 101 -6.39 2.63 12.21
C LEU A 101 -7.66 3.40 11.84
N LEU A 102 -8.81 2.76 12.01
CA LEU A 102 -10.12 3.40 11.96
C LEU A 102 -10.82 3.18 13.30
N ASP A 103 -11.14 4.28 13.99
CA ASP A 103 -11.67 4.24 15.38
C ASP A 103 -10.79 3.41 16.34
N GLY A 104 -9.47 3.52 16.17
CA GLY A 104 -8.49 2.78 16.97
C GLY A 104 -8.32 1.31 16.59
N LYS A 105 -9.07 0.79 15.61
CA LYS A 105 -8.92 -0.59 15.12
C LYS A 105 -8.05 -0.65 13.87
N PRO A 106 -7.10 -1.58 13.78
CA PRO A 106 -6.28 -1.76 12.58
C PRO A 106 -7.12 -2.26 11.41
N ILE A 107 -7.06 -1.55 10.29
CA ILE A 107 -7.78 -1.89 9.04
C ILE A 107 -6.84 -2.17 7.86
N GLY A 108 -5.54 -1.94 8.04
CA GLY A 108 -4.56 -2.21 7.00
C GLY A 108 -3.17 -1.71 7.33
N LEU A 109 -2.25 -1.97 6.40
CA LEU A 109 -0.86 -1.55 6.45
C LEU A 109 -0.51 -0.85 5.14
N LEU A 110 0.41 0.10 5.22
CA LEU A 110 1.07 0.67 4.05
C LEU A 110 2.57 0.74 4.28
N MET A 111 3.35 0.66 3.21
CA MET A 111 4.80 0.83 3.29
C MET A 111 5.16 2.32 3.17
N PRO A 112 6.09 2.83 4.00
CA PRO A 112 6.71 4.12 3.74
C PRO A 112 7.37 4.15 2.37
N MET A 113 7.43 5.35 1.78
CA MET A 113 8.29 5.58 0.63
C MET A 113 9.74 5.58 1.11
N ARG A 114 10.62 4.94 0.34
CA ARG A 114 12.05 5.15 0.54
C ARG A 114 12.35 6.61 0.24
N SER A 115 12.98 7.31 1.18
CA SER A 115 13.59 8.60 0.92
C SER A 115 14.64 8.42 -0.18
N VAL A 116 14.32 8.82 -1.40
CA VAL A 116 15.34 9.06 -2.43
C VAL A 116 15.90 10.44 -2.09
N ASN A 117 16.95 10.49 -1.29
CA ASN A 117 17.71 11.74 -1.21
C ASN A 117 18.35 11.97 -2.60
N PRO A 118 18.25 13.19 -3.17
CA PRO A 118 19.11 13.58 -4.28
C PRO A 118 20.58 13.61 -3.85
#